data_AF-A0A522AWX7-F1
#
_entry.id   AF-A0A522AWX7-F1
#
_cell.length_a   1.000
_cell.length_b   1.000
_cell.length_c   1.000
_cell.angle_alpha   90.00
_cell.angle_beta   90.00
_cell.angle_gamma   90.00
#
_symmetry.space_group_name_H-M   'P 1'
#
loop_
_entity.id
_entity.type
_entity.pdbx_description
1 polymer ?
#
loop_
_entity_poly.entity_id
_entity_poly.type
_entity_poly.pdbx_seq_one_letter_code
_entity_poly.pdbx_strand_id
1 'polypeptide(L)'
;MKPVAGRLILLSVTVVVSLVLFLPSTPLFSSMPEWWKQNLPSKGMTLGLDLQGGIHLVLEVEAERAIEIKLDRDVSNMAELFAEKKLKVESVKRTGPMEITVNLAEPGAKEAVLTLTDDQFPTLSGRSPSDRVLLLTLKTDEAERIKKAAVGQALETVRNRIDQFGVAEPLIQQQGLRQIVVQLPGVKDPGRAKALIKNTALLEFKMLDEEHKVARELPSRVPAGKEEDILREFGPQIPPDDEILFERSVDKETGRVTKTPYLIRKRVALT
;
A
#
# COMPACT_ATOMS: atom_id res chain seq x y z
N MET A 1 2.00 23.92 -66.83
CA MET A 1 1.73 22.60 -66.22
C MET A 1 2.50 22.54 -64.90
N LYS A 2 1.85 22.33 -63.75
CA LYS A 2 2.55 22.25 -62.45
C LYS A 2 3.55 21.07 -62.51
N PRO A 3 4.81 21.21 -62.03
CA PRO A 3 5.83 20.20 -62.23
C PRO A 3 5.47 18.92 -61.47
N VAL A 4 5.01 17.91 -62.21
CA VAL A 4 4.60 16.59 -61.68
C VAL A 4 5.79 15.87 -61.03
N ALA A 5 7.01 16.16 -61.50
CA ALA A 5 8.26 15.57 -61.00
C ALA A 5 8.48 15.82 -59.50
N GLY A 6 8.21 17.03 -58.99
CA GLY A 6 8.40 17.33 -57.56
C GLY A 6 7.47 16.53 -56.66
N ARG A 7 6.25 16.25 -57.11
CA ARG A 7 5.29 15.41 -56.39
C ARG A 7 5.70 13.95 -56.40
N LEU A 8 6.21 13.45 -57.53
CA LEU A 8 6.71 12.07 -57.63
C LEU A 8 7.91 11.86 -56.70
N ILE A 9 8.87 12.80 -56.68
CA ILE A 9 10.02 12.74 -55.75
C ILE A 9 9.53 12.71 -54.30
N LEU A 10 8.59 13.59 -53.93
CA LEU A 10 8.07 13.65 -52.56
C LEU A 10 7.31 12.37 -52.17
N LEU A 11 6.52 11.80 -53.08
CA LEU A 11 5.84 10.52 -52.88
C LEU A 11 6.84 9.37 -52.72
N SER A 12 7.84 9.29 -53.60
CA SER A 12 8.89 8.26 -53.53
C SER A 12 9.66 8.35 -52.22
N VAL A 13 10.05 9.55 -51.79
CA VAL A 13 10.74 9.75 -50.50
C VAL A 13 9.83 9.34 -49.35
N THR A 14 8.55 9.72 -49.36
CA THR A 14 7.59 9.34 -48.31
C THR A 14 7.42 7.83 -48.21
N VAL A 15 7.33 7.14 -49.34
CA VAL A 15 7.20 5.67 -49.39
C VAL A 15 8.46 5.00 -48.85
N VAL A 16 9.64 5.47 -49.24
CA VAL A 16 10.91 4.94 -48.74
C VAL A 16 11.02 5.15 -47.24
N VAL A 17 10.74 6.36 -46.73
CA VAL A 17 10.77 6.65 -45.29
C VAL A 17 9.77 5.78 -44.52
N SER A 18 8.55 5.61 -45.05
CA SER A 18 7.53 4.74 -44.44
C SER A 18 8.00 3.29 -44.35
N LEU A 19 8.62 2.76 -45.41
CA LEU A 19 9.20 1.42 -45.43
C LEU A 19 10.31 1.28 -44.38
N VAL A 20 11.22 2.26 -44.33
CA VAL A 20 12.33 2.27 -43.37
C VAL A 20 11.82 2.27 -41.91
N LEU A 21 10.77 3.05 -41.62
CA LEU A 21 10.15 3.10 -40.28
C LEU A 21 9.33 1.86 -39.94
N PHE A 22 8.83 1.12 -40.93
CA PHE A 22 8.05 -0.12 -40.72
C PHE A 22 8.94 -1.35 -40.50
N LEU A 23 10.15 -1.37 -41.07
CA LEU A 23 11.10 -2.50 -40.97
C LEU A 23 11.29 -3.07 -39.55
N PRO A 24 11.40 -2.27 -38.47
CA PRO A 24 11.55 -2.78 -37.09
C PRO A 24 10.39 -3.64 -36.60
N SER A 25 9.21 -3.54 -37.23
CA SER A 25 8.04 -4.35 -36.90
C SER A 25 8.02 -5.72 -37.62
N THR A 26 9.03 -6.00 -38.45
CA THR A 26 9.11 -7.22 -39.25
C THR A 26 10.25 -8.14 -38.78
N PRO A 27 10.15 -9.47 -38.99
CA PRO A 27 11.22 -10.42 -38.63
C PRO A 27 12.56 -10.12 -39.31
N LEU A 28 12.54 -9.40 -40.44
CA LEU A 28 13.71 -8.99 -41.22
C LEU A 28 14.66 -8.07 -40.45
N PHE A 29 14.17 -7.35 -39.43
CA PHE A 29 15.00 -6.46 -38.60
C PHE A 29 16.16 -7.19 -37.92
N SER A 30 15.95 -8.44 -37.49
CA SER A 30 16.98 -9.26 -36.86
C SER A 30 18.22 -9.46 -37.74
N SER A 31 18.02 -9.51 -39.06
CA SER A 31 19.06 -9.77 -40.07
C SER A 31 19.65 -8.50 -40.68
N MET A 32 19.29 -7.31 -40.19
CA MET A 32 19.81 -6.04 -40.74
C MET A 32 21.23 -5.71 -40.24
N PRO A 33 22.04 -5.02 -41.07
CA PRO A 33 23.39 -4.57 -40.69
C PRO A 33 23.42 -3.72 -39.41
N GLU A 34 24.53 -3.77 -38.69
CA GLU A 34 24.69 -3.10 -37.39
C GLU A 34 24.53 -1.58 -37.48
N TRP A 35 25.02 -0.96 -38.57
CA TRP A 35 24.86 0.46 -38.82
C TRP A 35 23.40 0.90 -38.95
N TRP A 36 22.51 -0.01 -39.38
CA TRP A 36 21.08 0.24 -39.49
C TRP A 36 20.41 0.20 -38.11
N LYS A 37 20.75 -0.80 -37.29
CA LYS A 37 20.24 -0.97 -35.92
C LYS A 37 20.68 0.15 -34.97
N GLN A 38 21.84 0.77 -35.21
CA GLN A 38 22.36 1.88 -34.41
C GLN A 38 21.74 3.24 -34.77
N ASN A 39 21.40 3.47 -36.04
CA ASN A 39 20.97 4.79 -36.53
C ASN A 39 19.45 4.93 -36.72
N LEU A 40 18.70 3.84 -36.66
CA LEU A 40 17.24 3.82 -36.90
C LEU A 40 16.49 3.24 -35.69
N PRO A 41 15.17 3.56 -35.56
CA PRO A 41 14.36 3.04 -34.46
C PRO A 41 14.44 1.51 -34.38
N SER A 42 14.74 0.98 -33.20
CA SER A 42 14.91 -0.46 -32.98
C SER A 42 13.68 -1.14 -32.38
N LYS A 43 12.71 -0.35 -31.89
CA LYS A 43 11.43 -0.84 -31.40
C LYS A 43 10.39 -0.77 -32.53
N GLY A 44 9.81 -1.92 -32.86
CA GLY A 44 8.63 -2.01 -33.73
C GLY A 44 7.35 -1.56 -33.03
N MET A 45 6.21 -1.80 -33.69
CA MET A 45 4.89 -1.51 -33.14
C MET A 45 4.64 -2.30 -31.84
N THR A 46 4.17 -1.62 -30.81
CA THR A 46 3.84 -2.25 -29.52
C THR A 46 2.55 -3.05 -29.65
N LEU A 47 2.58 -4.30 -29.19
CA LEU A 47 1.40 -5.18 -29.24
C LEU A 47 0.58 -4.95 -27.96
N GLY A 48 -0.71 -4.66 -28.14
CA GLY A 48 -1.64 -4.55 -27.03
C GLY A 48 -1.92 -5.90 -26.35
N LEU A 49 -2.64 -5.85 -25.23
CA LEU A 49 -3.04 -7.03 -24.44
C LEU A 49 -3.71 -8.13 -25.27
N ASP A 50 -4.55 -7.75 -26.24
CA ASP A 50 -5.29 -8.70 -27.08
C ASP A 50 -4.37 -9.48 -28.05
N LEU A 51 -3.28 -8.84 -28.49
CA LEU A 51 -2.33 -9.44 -29.44
C LEU A 51 -1.16 -10.14 -28.74
N GLN A 52 -0.70 -9.63 -27.60
CA GLN A 52 0.45 -10.17 -26.86
C GLN A 52 0.03 -11.13 -25.74
N GLY A 53 -1.26 -11.18 -25.41
CA GLY A 53 -1.76 -11.79 -24.18
C GLY A 53 -1.33 -11.02 -22.92
N GLY A 54 -1.79 -11.46 -21.75
CA GLY A 54 -1.41 -10.88 -20.46
C GLY A 54 -2.59 -10.78 -19.49
N ILE A 55 -2.60 -9.74 -18.66
CA ILE A 55 -3.71 -9.49 -17.71
C ILE A 55 -4.22 -8.05 -17.76
N HIS A 56 -5.53 -7.91 -17.54
CA HIS A 56 -6.22 -6.66 -17.24
C HIS A 56 -6.87 -6.79 -15.85
N LEU A 57 -6.54 -5.88 -14.93
CA LEU A 57 -7.08 -5.85 -13.58
C LEU A 57 -7.69 -4.48 -13.31
N VAL A 58 -8.86 -4.48 -12.67
CA VAL A 58 -9.46 -3.29 -12.08
C VAL A 58 -9.44 -3.50 -10.57
N LEU A 59 -8.75 -2.60 -9.88
CA LEU A 59 -8.57 -2.64 -8.42
C LEU A 59 -9.35 -1.46 -7.83
N GLU A 60 -10.05 -1.68 -6.73
CA GLU A 60 -10.69 -0.61 -5.96
C GLU A 60 -9.87 -0.33 -4.70
N VAL A 61 -9.63 0.94 -4.43
CA VAL A 61 -8.89 1.39 -3.26
C VAL A 61 -9.87 1.62 -2.10
N GLU A 62 -9.62 0.95 -0.98
CA GLU A 62 -10.36 1.14 0.29
C GLU A 62 -9.96 2.47 0.96
N ALA A 63 -10.39 3.58 0.35
CA ALA A 63 -10.03 4.92 0.79
C ALA A 63 -10.57 5.25 2.19
N GLU A 64 -11.70 4.66 2.59
CA GLU A 64 -12.26 4.75 3.93
C GLU A 64 -11.30 4.23 5.00
N ARG A 65 -10.56 3.15 4.71
CA ARG A 65 -9.63 2.55 5.66
C ARG A 65 -8.49 3.50 6.02
N ALA A 66 -8.08 4.37 5.10
CA ALA A 66 -7.07 5.38 5.36
C ALA A 66 -7.55 6.44 6.38
N ILE A 67 -8.84 6.77 6.37
CA ILE A 67 -9.45 7.66 7.37
C ILE A 67 -9.46 6.98 8.73
N GLU A 68 -9.85 5.71 8.80
CA GLU A 68 -9.86 4.95 10.05
C GLU A 68 -8.46 4.89 10.68
N ILE A 69 -7.44 4.55 9.88
CA ILE A 69 -6.04 4.49 10.35
C ILE A 69 -5.57 5.85 10.88
N LYS A 70 -5.93 6.95 10.20
CA LYS A 70 -5.61 8.31 10.66
C LYS A 70 -6.27 8.62 12.00
N LEU A 71 -7.56 8.32 12.13
CA LEU A 71 -8.32 8.59 13.35
C LEU A 71 -7.88 7.70 14.52
N ASP A 72 -7.57 6.43 14.29
CA ASP A 72 -7.06 5.53 15.32
C ASP A 72 -5.68 6.01 15.84
N ARG A 73 -4.84 6.55 14.94
CA ARG A 73 -3.59 7.22 15.31
C ARG A 73 -3.85 8.50 16.10
N ASP A 74 -4.80 9.33 15.67
CA ASP A 74 -5.16 10.56 16.39
C ASP A 74 -5.70 10.25 17.78
N VAL A 75 -6.56 9.23 17.94
CA VAL A 75 -7.07 8.76 19.24
C VAL A 75 -5.91 8.41 20.18
N SER A 76 -4.92 7.68 19.67
CA SER A 76 -3.74 7.27 20.46
C SER A 76 -2.92 8.51 20.88
N ASN A 77 -2.63 9.40 19.93
CA ASN A 77 -1.88 10.63 20.18
C ASN A 77 -2.62 11.57 21.14
N MET A 78 -3.94 11.69 21.01
CA MET A 78 -4.78 12.49 21.89
C MET A 78 -4.79 11.95 23.32
N ALA A 79 -4.93 10.63 23.49
CA ALA A 79 -4.91 10.02 24.80
C ALA A 79 -3.58 10.28 25.53
N GLU A 80 -2.46 10.15 24.81
CA GLU A 80 -1.13 10.45 25.34
C GLU A 80 -0.97 11.94 25.70
N LEU A 81 -1.35 12.84 24.80
CA LEU A 81 -1.29 14.28 25.02
C LEU A 81 -2.14 14.73 26.21
N PHE A 82 -3.35 14.20 26.35
CA PHE A 82 -4.23 14.53 27.47
C PHE A 82 -3.68 14.02 28.80
N ALA A 83 -3.05 12.84 28.80
CA ALA A 83 -2.37 12.32 29.97
C ALA A 83 -1.16 13.19 30.36
N GLU A 84 -0.35 13.61 29.39
CA GLU A 84 0.81 14.49 29.59
C GLU A 84 0.41 15.84 30.19
N LYS A 85 -0.66 16.45 29.66
CA LYS A 85 -1.21 17.71 30.15
C LYS A 85 -2.06 17.56 31.42
N LYS A 86 -2.17 16.34 31.97
CA LYS A 86 -2.95 16.00 33.17
C LYS A 86 -4.43 16.42 33.07
N LEU A 87 -4.98 16.39 31.87
CA LEU A 87 -6.39 16.70 31.63
C LEU A 87 -7.27 15.57 32.15
N LYS A 88 -8.41 15.94 32.75
CA LYS A 88 -9.36 15.00 33.35
C LYS A 88 -10.26 14.37 32.28
N VAL A 89 -9.67 13.50 31.48
CA VAL A 89 -10.34 12.73 30.42
C VAL A 89 -10.49 11.27 30.87
N GLU A 90 -11.69 10.71 30.74
CA GLU A 90 -11.98 9.31 31.07
C GLU A 90 -11.60 8.38 29.93
N SER A 91 -11.95 8.74 28.68
CA SER A 91 -11.59 7.96 27.50
C SER A 91 -11.62 8.77 26.21
N VAL A 92 -10.81 8.35 25.24
CA VAL A 92 -10.82 8.82 23.85
C VAL A 92 -11.04 7.60 22.97
N LYS A 93 -12.09 7.61 22.15
CA LYS A 93 -12.43 6.46 21.29
C LYS A 93 -12.96 6.93 19.95
N ARG A 94 -12.63 6.21 18.87
CA ARG A 94 -13.32 6.35 17.59
C ARG A 94 -14.70 5.71 17.69
N THR A 95 -15.75 6.47 17.38
CA THR A 95 -17.15 6.04 17.51
C THR A 95 -17.88 5.98 16.17
N GLY A 96 -17.30 6.55 15.12
CA GLY A 96 -17.82 6.49 13.76
C GLY A 96 -16.73 6.44 12.70
N PRO A 97 -17.10 6.45 11.40
CA PRO A 97 -16.15 6.45 10.29
C PRO A 97 -15.27 7.71 10.27
N MET A 98 -15.80 8.81 10.78
CA MET A 98 -15.15 10.14 10.78
C MET A 98 -15.20 10.81 12.16
N GLU A 99 -15.53 10.06 13.21
CA GLU A 99 -15.87 10.63 14.51
C GLU A 99 -15.05 10.01 15.64
N ILE A 100 -14.55 10.88 16.51
CA ILE A 100 -13.88 10.56 17.76
C ILE A 100 -14.72 11.14 18.90
N THR A 101 -15.02 10.34 19.90
CA THR A 101 -15.66 10.77 21.14
C THR A 101 -14.64 10.81 22.27
N VAL A 102 -14.58 11.97 22.93
CA VAL A 102 -13.82 12.19 24.16
C VAL A 102 -14.81 12.30 25.31
N ASN A 103 -14.70 11.39 26.28
CA ASN A 103 -15.47 11.42 27.52
C ASN A 103 -14.64 12.10 28.60
N LEU A 104 -15.17 13.16 29.20
CA LEU A 104 -14.52 13.95 30.25
C LEU A 104 -14.92 13.41 31.62
N ALA A 105 -13.96 13.34 32.54
CA ALA A 105 -14.23 12.94 33.91
C ALA A 105 -14.97 14.05 34.69
N GLU A 106 -14.75 15.32 34.33
CA GLU A 106 -15.44 16.47 34.93
C GLU A 106 -15.81 17.55 33.89
N PRO A 107 -16.90 18.29 34.07
CA PRO A 107 -17.34 19.35 33.15
C PRO A 107 -16.31 20.48 32.93
N GLY A 108 -15.54 20.82 33.97
CA GLY A 108 -14.57 21.93 33.91
C GLY A 108 -13.39 21.70 32.96
N ALA A 109 -13.13 20.45 32.56
CA ALA A 109 -12.05 20.12 31.64
C ALA A 109 -12.38 20.44 30.16
N LYS A 110 -13.65 20.73 29.85
CA LYS A 110 -14.15 20.88 28.48
C LYS A 110 -13.43 21.95 27.67
N GLU A 111 -13.30 23.17 28.19
CA GLU A 111 -12.66 24.28 27.48
C GLU A 111 -11.17 24.04 27.24
N ALA A 112 -10.48 23.46 28.23
CA ALA A 112 -9.06 23.13 28.12
C ALA A 112 -8.83 22.03 27.06
N VAL A 113 -9.67 20.98 27.04
CA VAL A 113 -9.61 19.90 26.05
C VAL A 113 -9.94 20.41 24.65
N LEU A 114 -10.98 21.25 24.51
CA LEU A 114 -11.35 21.88 23.23
C LEU A 114 -10.21 22.74 22.68
N THR A 115 -9.67 23.65 23.49
CA THR A 115 -8.58 24.55 23.07
C THR A 115 -7.35 23.77 22.64
N LEU A 116 -6.97 22.74 23.41
CA LEU A 116 -5.83 21.90 23.08
C LEU A 116 -6.07 21.07 21.81
N THR A 117 -7.29 20.59 21.61
CA THR A 117 -7.66 19.83 20.41
C THR A 117 -7.64 20.72 19.18
N ASP A 118 -8.19 21.93 19.25
CA ASP A 118 -8.22 22.86 18.12
C ASP A 118 -6.80 23.30 17.70
N ASP A 119 -5.88 23.44 18.66
CA ASP A 119 -4.49 23.79 18.40
C ASP A 119 -3.69 22.62 17.78
N GLN A 120 -3.78 21.42 18.38
CA GLN A 120 -2.94 20.27 18.00
C GLN A 120 -3.56 19.40 16.90
N PHE A 121 -4.89 19.46 16.70
CA PHE A 121 -5.64 18.66 15.72
C PHE A 121 -6.57 19.53 14.87
N PRO A 122 -6.04 20.51 14.11
CA PRO A 122 -6.84 21.47 13.35
C PRO A 122 -7.66 20.85 12.22
N THR A 123 -7.43 19.58 11.89
CA THR A 123 -8.20 18.79 10.93
C THR A 123 -9.53 18.27 11.48
N LEU A 124 -9.73 18.33 12.80
CA LEU A 124 -10.95 17.93 13.47
C LEU A 124 -11.80 19.18 13.78
N SER A 125 -13.11 19.00 13.82
CA SER A 125 -14.07 20.00 14.28
C SER A 125 -14.76 19.48 15.53
N GLY A 126 -14.62 20.20 16.64
CA GLY A 126 -15.24 19.83 17.91
C GLY A 126 -16.67 20.35 18.05
N ARG A 127 -17.59 19.47 18.48
CA ARG A 127 -18.90 19.83 19.02
C ARG A 127 -19.09 19.16 20.37
N SER A 128 -19.83 19.78 21.28
CA SER A 128 -20.08 19.21 22.61
C SER A 128 -21.58 18.93 22.78
N PRO A 129 -22.01 17.65 22.62
CA PRO A 129 -23.40 17.27 22.84
C PRO A 129 -23.86 17.40 24.30
N SER A 130 -22.92 17.30 25.25
CA SER A 130 -23.17 17.45 26.69
C SER A 130 -21.92 17.97 27.41
N ASP A 131 -22.05 18.36 28.67
CA ASP A 131 -20.93 18.90 29.46
C ASP A 131 -19.79 17.91 29.70
N ARG A 132 -20.01 16.61 29.51
CA ARG A 132 -19.00 15.56 29.69
C ARG A 132 -18.59 14.87 28.40
N VAL A 133 -19.20 15.21 27.28
CA VAL A 133 -18.94 14.54 26.01
C VAL A 133 -18.53 15.57 24.98
N LEU A 134 -17.39 15.33 24.36
CA LEU A 134 -16.93 16.06 23.19
C LEU A 134 -16.89 15.12 22.00
N LEU A 135 -17.57 15.49 20.93
CA LEU A 135 -17.52 14.80 19.65
C LEU A 135 -16.67 15.60 18.68
N LEU A 136 -15.61 14.97 18.21
CA LEU A 136 -14.70 15.51 17.21
C LEU A 136 -14.99 14.83 15.89
N THR A 137 -15.27 15.61 14.86
CA THR A 137 -15.55 15.10 13.52
C THR A 137 -14.46 15.55 12.57
N LEU A 138 -13.91 14.63 11.79
CA LEU A 138 -12.96 14.95 10.73
C LEU A 138 -13.61 15.88 9.71
N LYS A 139 -12.95 16.99 9.38
CA LYS A 139 -13.46 17.92 8.37
C LYS A 139 -13.56 17.22 7.01
N THR A 140 -14.60 17.57 6.25
CA THR A 140 -14.93 16.88 4.99
C THR A 140 -13.89 17.12 3.89
N ASP A 141 -13.32 18.31 3.83
CA ASP A 141 -12.21 18.65 2.94
C ASP A 141 -10.96 17.82 3.25
N GLU A 142 -10.63 17.65 4.52
CA GLU A 142 -9.52 16.81 4.94
C GLU A 142 -9.78 15.33 4.63
N ALA A 143 -11.00 14.84 4.86
CA ALA A 143 -11.38 13.47 4.54
C ALA A 143 -11.20 13.18 3.04
N GLU A 144 -11.65 14.09 2.16
CA GLU A 144 -11.44 13.95 0.72
C GLU A 144 -9.95 14.04 0.34
N ARG A 145 -9.17 14.90 1.02
CA ARG A 145 -7.71 14.96 0.83
C ARG A 145 -7.05 13.63 1.17
N ILE A 146 -7.41 13.01 2.29
CA ILE A 146 -6.89 11.70 2.72
C ILE A 146 -7.29 10.61 1.72
N LYS A 147 -8.55 10.57 1.28
CA LYS A 147 -9.00 9.59 0.29
C LYS A 147 -8.22 9.72 -1.02
N LYS A 148 -8.03 10.95 -1.52
CA LYS A 148 -7.26 11.19 -2.74
C LYS A 148 -5.79 10.79 -2.58
N ALA A 149 -5.19 11.11 -1.44
CA ALA A 149 -3.83 10.70 -1.11
C ALA A 149 -3.70 9.17 -1.05
N ALA A 150 -4.67 8.46 -0.47
CA ALA A 150 -4.69 7.01 -0.41
C ALA A 150 -4.71 6.37 -1.81
N VAL A 151 -5.51 6.91 -2.74
CA VAL A 151 -5.53 6.44 -4.13
C VAL A 151 -4.19 6.68 -4.82
N GLY A 152 -3.59 7.86 -4.64
CA GLY A 152 -2.25 8.16 -5.18
C GLY A 152 -1.17 7.24 -4.62
N GLN A 153 -1.20 6.97 -3.31
CA GLN A 153 -0.27 6.05 -2.65
C GLN A 153 -0.44 4.61 -3.15
N ALA A 154 -1.70 4.16 -3.33
CA ALA A 154 -2.00 2.85 -3.87
C ALA A 154 -1.49 2.72 -5.32
N LEU A 155 -1.67 3.75 -6.15
CA LEU A 155 -1.16 3.77 -7.52
C LEU A 155 0.36 3.59 -7.55
N GLU A 156 1.07 4.34 -6.72
CA GLU A 156 2.53 4.28 -6.65
C GLU A 156 3.02 2.95 -6.08
N THR A 157 2.31 2.39 -5.10
CA THR A 157 2.59 1.05 -4.56
C THR A 157 2.46 -0.03 -5.63
N VAL A 158 1.39 0.04 -6.44
CA VAL A 158 1.15 -0.90 -7.54
C VAL A 158 2.24 -0.77 -8.61
N ARG A 159 2.64 0.45 -8.95
CA ARG A 159 3.76 0.73 -9.89
C ARG A 159 5.06 0.08 -9.44
N ASN A 160 5.50 0.38 -8.22
CA ASN A 160 6.75 -0.16 -7.67
C ASN A 160 6.76 -1.70 -7.59
N ARG A 161 5.59 -2.34 -7.36
CA ARG A 161 5.47 -3.81 -7.36
C ARG A 161 5.58 -4.41 -8.75
N ILE A 162 5.04 -3.72 -9.76
CA ILE A 162 5.02 -4.22 -11.14
C ILE A 162 6.39 -4.10 -11.81
N ASP A 163 7.17 -3.08 -11.45
CA ASP A 163 8.53 -2.89 -11.97
C ASP A 163 9.45 -4.10 -11.72
N GLN A 164 9.14 -4.91 -10.68
CA GLN A 164 9.88 -6.13 -10.35
C GLN A 164 9.67 -7.30 -11.33
N PHE A 165 8.64 -7.26 -12.18
CA PHE A 165 8.33 -8.35 -13.12
C PHE A 165 9.07 -8.24 -14.46
N GLY A 166 9.74 -7.11 -14.73
CA GLY A 166 10.45 -6.91 -16.01
C GLY A 166 9.54 -6.92 -17.23
N VAL A 167 8.25 -6.59 -17.05
CA VAL A 167 7.33 -6.31 -18.17
C VAL A 167 7.74 -5.00 -18.82
N ALA A 168 7.89 -5.01 -20.14
CA ALA A 168 8.52 -3.89 -20.85
C ALA A 168 7.71 -2.59 -20.74
N GLU A 169 6.38 -2.65 -20.72
CA GLU A 169 5.49 -1.47 -20.80
C GLU A 169 4.14 -1.71 -20.08
N PRO A 170 4.09 -1.67 -18.74
CA PRO A 170 2.83 -1.80 -18.00
C PRO A 170 2.00 -0.50 -18.09
N LEU A 171 0.67 -0.63 -18.23
CA LEU A 171 -0.26 0.51 -18.11
C LEU A 171 -0.89 0.49 -16.72
N ILE A 172 -0.59 1.49 -15.91
CA ILE A 172 -1.10 1.63 -14.54
C ILE A 172 -1.65 3.04 -14.39
N GLN A 173 -2.97 3.15 -14.29
CA GLN A 173 -3.65 4.44 -14.27
C GLN A 173 -4.84 4.43 -13.32
N GLN A 174 -5.13 5.59 -12.73
CA GLN A 174 -6.37 5.79 -11.99
C GLN A 174 -7.55 5.80 -12.97
N GLN A 175 -8.61 5.07 -12.64
CA GLN A 175 -9.90 5.10 -13.33
C GLN A 175 -10.96 5.62 -12.35
N GLY A 176 -11.67 6.69 -12.74
CA GLY A 176 -12.66 7.32 -11.87
C GLY A 176 -12.05 7.83 -10.57
N LEU A 177 -12.82 7.79 -9.48
CA LEU A 177 -12.43 8.36 -8.19
C LEU A 177 -11.58 7.43 -7.32
N ARG A 178 -11.77 6.10 -7.42
CA ARG A 178 -11.22 5.12 -6.47
C ARG A 178 -10.65 3.86 -7.10
N GLN A 179 -10.66 3.76 -8.43
CA GLN A 179 -10.19 2.55 -9.10
C GLN A 179 -8.82 2.77 -9.72
N ILE A 180 -8.06 1.69 -9.82
CA ILE A 180 -6.78 1.63 -10.51
C ILE A 180 -6.88 0.51 -11.55
N VAL A 181 -6.66 0.88 -12.81
CA VAL A 181 -6.55 -0.06 -13.92
C VAL A 181 -5.09 -0.44 -14.10
N VAL A 182 -4.84 -1.74 -14.16
CA VAL A 182 -3.54 -2.33 -14.42
C VAL A 182 -3.62 -3.21 -15.64
N GLN A 183 -2.74 -2.98 -16.62
CA GLN A 183 -2.58 -3.86 -17.77
C GLN A 183 -1.11 -4.28 -17.87
N LEU A 184 -0.87 -5.59 -17.91
CA LEU A 184 0.48 -6.15 -18.03
C LEU A 184 0.53 -7.04 -19.29
N PRO A 185 0.83 -6.45 -20.47
CA PRO A 185 1.00 -7.22 -21.70
C PRO A 185 2.20 -8.16 -21.61
N GLY A 186 2.05 -9.40 -22.10
CA GLY A 186 3.13 -10.38 -22.14
C GLY A 186 3.62 -10.91 -20.78
N VAL A 187 2.86 -10.72 -19.70
CA VAL A 187 3.22 -11.29 -18.39
C VAL A 187 3.16 -12.82 -18.43
N LYS A 188 4.23 -13.49 -17.98
CA LYS A 188 4.36 -14.97 -18.03
C LYS A 188 3.46 -15.69 -17.03
N ASP A 189 3.31 -15.12 -15.83
CA ASP A 189 2.49 -15.68 -14.74
C ASP A 189 1.47 -14.66 -14.21
N PRO A 190 0.26 -14.63 -14.79
CA PRO A 190 -0.88 -13.85 -14.32
C PRO A 190 -1.21 -14.02 -12.84
N GLY A 191 -1.12 -15.25 -12.32
CA GLY A 191 -1.52 -15.58 -10.96
C GLY A 191 -0.58 -14.97 -9.94
N ARG A 192 0.73 -15.08 -10.19
CA ARG A 192 1.76 -14.46 -9.37
C ARG A 192 1.69 -12.93 -9.40
N ALA A 193 1.46 -12.33 -10.56
CA ALA A 193 1.28 -10.88 -10.68
C ALA A 193 0.08 -10.38 -9.87
N LYS A 194 -1.08 -11.07 -10.00
CA LYS A 194 -2.27 -10.77 -9.20
C LYS A 194 -2.02 -10.92 -7.70
N ALA A 195 -1.34 -11.98 -7.27
CA ALA A 195 -1.03 -12.22 -5.87
C ALA A 195 -0.14 -11.12 -5.28
N LEU A 196 0.89 -10.68 -6.00
CA LEU A 196 1.79 -9.61 -5.54
C LEU A 196 1.06 -8.27 -5.41
N ILE A 197 0.16 -7.96 -6.35
CA ILE A 197 -0.65 -6.75 -6.32
C ILE A 197 -1.65 -6.79 -5.16
N LYS A 198 -2.31 -7.93 -4.92
CA LYS A 198 -3.33 -8.07 -3.87
C LYS A 198 -2.75 -8.08 -2.46
N ASN A 199 -1.57 -8.66 -2.25
CA ASN A 199 -1.01 -8.81 -0.91
C ASN A 199 -0.59 -7.45 -0.33
N THR A 200 -1.22 -7.01 0.75
CA THR A 200 -0.77 -5.83 1.49
C THR A 200 0.53 -6.17 2.22
N ALA A 201 1.67 -5.72 1.71
CA ALA A 201 2.95 -5.81 2.42
C ALA A 201 2.98 -4.74 3.51
N LEU A 202 2.35 -5.02 4.66
CA LEU A 202 2.45 -4.20 5.86
C LEU A 202 3.72 -4.61 6.62
N LEU A 203 4.66 -3.69 6.76
CA LEU A 203 5.84 -3.86 7.58
C LEU A 203 5.58 -3.19 8.93
N GLU A 204 5.66 -3.94 10.01
CA GLU A 204 5.54 -3.42 11.37
C GLU A 204 6.83 -3.70 12.13
N PHE A 205 7.37 -2.68 12.78
CA PHE A 205 8.43 -2.84 13.77
C PHE A 205 7.76 -2.88 15.14
N LYS A 206 7.86 -4.04 15.81
CA LYS A 206 7.33 -4.25 17.16
C LYS A 206 8.46 -4.60 18.10
N MET A 207 8.30 -4.26 19.39
CA MET A 207 9.32 -4.53 20.40
C MET A 207 9.27 -6.00 20.82
N LEU A 208 10.43 -6.63 20.85
CA LEU A 208 10.61 -7.97 21.42
C LEU A 208 10.49 -7.89 22.95
N ASP A 209 9.73 -8.80 23.56
CA ASP A 209 9.69 -8.96 25.02
C ASP A 209 10.54 -10.17 25.41
N GLU A 210 11.71 -9.90 26.01
CA GLU A 210 12.64 -10.93 26.50
C GLU A 210 12.57 -11.11 28.03
N GLU A 211 11.89 -10.20 28.72
CA GLU A 211 11.88 -10.14 30.18
C GLU A 211 10.82 -11.07 30.76
N HIS A 212 9.68 -11.21 30.08
CA HIS A 212 8.56 -11.99 30.55
C HIS A 212 8.89 -13.48 30.65
N LYS A 213 8.29 -14.17 31.64
CA LYS A 213 8.52 -15.60 31.88
C LYS A 213 8.24 -16.45 30.63
N VAL A 214 7.14 -16.16 29.93
CA VAL A 214 6.73 -16.85 28.70
C VAL A 214 7.84 -16.80 27.65
N ALA A 215 8.49 -15.66 27.46
CA ALA A 215 9.55 -15.51 26.45
C ALA A 215 10.71 -16.49 26.66
N ARG A 216 11.02 -16.83 27.91
CA ARG A 216 12.10 -17.75 28.28
C ARG A 216 11.71 -19.23 28.17
N GLU A 217 10.41 -19.52 28.20
CA GLU A 217 9.88 -20.88 28.14
C GLU A 217 9.47 -21.28 26.71
N LEU A 218 9.44 -20.32 25.78
CA LEU A 218 9.16 -20.60 24.36
C LEU A 218 10.23 -21.52 23.75
N PRO A 219 9.81 -22.50 22.93
CA PRO A 219 10.75 -23.40 22.27
C PRO A 219 11.58 -22.68 21.21
N SER A 220 12.85 -23.05 21.08
CA SER A 220 13.77 -22.40 20.13
C SER A 220 13.43 -22.67 18.66
N ARG A 221 12.77 -23.80 18.36
CA ARG A 221 12.27 -24.17 17.03
C ARG A 221 11.05 -25.06 17.15
N VAL A 222 10.07 -24.82 16.28
CA VAL A 222 8.92 -25.68 16.06
C VAL A 222 8.81 -26.08 14.60
N PRO A 223 8.41 -27.33 14.29
CA PRO A 223 8.06 -27.72 12.93
C PRO A 223 6.90 -26.86 12.40
N ALA A 224 6.91 -26.58 11.10
CA ALA A 224 5.76 -25.94 10.46
C ALA A 224 4.48 -26.78 10.65
N GLY A 225 3.36 -26.12 11.01
CA GLY A 225 2.07 -26.77 11.28
C GLY A 225 1.79 -27.05 12.76
N LYS A 226 2.73 -26.75 13.67
CA LYS A 226 2.55 -26.88 15.14
C LYS A 226 2.38 -25.54 15.87
N GLU A 227 2.10 -24.47 15.14
CA GLU A 227 1.96 -23.12 15.71
C GLU A 227 0.76 -23.04 16.65
N GLU A 228 -0.35 -23.69 16.29
CA GLU A 228 -1.54 -23.73 17.13
C GLU A 228 -1.30 -24.41 18.48
N ASP A 229 -0.47 -25.46 18.51
CA ASP A 229 -0.14 -26.15 19.76
C ASP A 229 0.57 -25.19 20.73
N ILE A 230 1.53 -24.41 20.23
CA ILE A 230 2.23 -23.38 21.01
C ILE A 230 1.27 -22.28 21.47
N LEU A 231 0.40 -21.80 20.58
CA LEU A 231 -0.57 -20.77 20.94
C LEU A 231 -1.59 -21.26 21.98
N ARG A 232 -1.96 -22.54 21.96
CA ARG A 232 -2.86 -23.14 22.97
C ARG A 232 -2.16 -23.33 24.32
N GLU A 233 -0.89 -23.74 24.32
CA GLU A 233 -0.10 -23.99 25.53
C GLU A 233 0.27 -22.68 26.25
N PHE A 234 0.78 -21.70 25.51
CA PHE A 234 1.30 -20.45 26.07
C PHE A 234 0.29 -19.30 26.06
N GLY A 235 -0.73 -19.35 25.20
CA GLY A 235 -1.74 -18.29 25.04
C GLY A 235 -2.33 -17.72 26.33
N PRO A 236 -2.76 -18.56 27.31
CA PRO A 236 -3.32 -18.09 28.57
C PRO A 236 -2.34 -17.34 29.47
N GLN A 237 -1.03 -17.46 29.23
CA GLN A 237 0.04 -16.89 30.05
C GLN A 237 0.60 -15.59 29.45
N ILE A 238 0.15 -15.21 28.25
CA ILE A 238 0.61 -14.02 27.55
C ILE A 238 0.00 -12.76 28.21
N PRO A 239 0.80 -11.72 28.48
CA PRO A 239 0.29 -10.42 28.92
C PRO A 239 -0.76 -9.85 27.94
N PRO A 240 -1.74 -9.05 28.40
CA PRO A 240 -2.75 -8.46 27.51
C PRO A 240 -2.17 -7.68 26.33
N ASP A 241 -1.02 -7.03 26.53
CA ASP A 241 -0.36 -6.16 25.56
C ASP A 241 0.62 -6.89 24.63
N ASP A 242 0.78 -8.21 24.77
CA ASP A 242 1.74 -9.02 24.02
C ASP A 242 1.04 -10.05 23.12
N GLU A 243 1.77 -10.54 22.12
CA GLU A 243 1.39 -11.62 21.23
C GLU A 243 2.60 -12.49 20.86
N ILE A 244 2.36 -13.72 20.41
CA ILE A 244 3.41 -14.59 19.87
C ILE A 244 3.38 -14.52 18.34
N LEU A 245 4.51 -14.17 17.74
CA LEU A 245 4.71 -14.26 16.29
C LEU A 245 5.82 -15.27 15.98
N PHE A 246 5.81 -15.79 14.75
CA PHE A 246 6.70 -16.87 14.34
C PHE A 246 7.60 -16.42 13.19
N GLU A 247 8.91 -16.44 13.42
CA GLU A 247 9.91 -16.29 12.37
C GLU A 247 9.98 -17.58 11.55
N ARG A 248 9.87 -17.48 10.23
CA ARG A 248 9.97 -18.63 9.32
C ARG A 248 11.41 -18.79 8.84
N SER A 249 12.02 -19.93 9.15
CA SER A 249 13.33 -20.34 8.64
C SER A 249 13.20 -21.54 7.71
N VAL A 250 13.93 -21.51 6.59
CA VAL A 250 13.97 -22.60 5.61
C VAL A 250 15.40 -23.08 5.49
N ASP A 251 15.62 -24.35 5.81
CA ASP A 251 16.90 -25.01 5.63
C ASP A 251 17.18 -25.15 4.13
N LYS A 252 18.31 -24.58 3.67
CA LYS A 252 18.65 -24.48 2.23
C LYS A 252 19.03 -25.83 1.61
N GLU A 253 19.46 -26.80 2.41
CA GLU A 253 19.90 -28.11 1.94
C GLU A 253 18.74 -29.11 1.94
N THR A 254 17.96 -29.12 3.01
CA THR A 254 16.88 -30.09 3.20
C THR A 254 15.50 -29.57 2.78
N GLY A 255 15.37 -28.25 2.54
CA GLY A 255 14.09 -27.59 2.26
C GLY A 255 13.11 -27.58 3.44
N ARG A 256 13.53 -28.08 4.61
CA ARG A 256 12.67 -28.17 5.79
C ARG A 256 12.37 -26.79 6.34
N VAL A 257 11.10 -26.56 6.64
CA VAL A 257 10.61 -25.31 7.23
C VAL A 257 10.49 -25.49 8.74
N THR A 258 11.22 -24.66 9.48
CA THR A 258 11.08 -24.53 10.93
C THR A 258 10.64 -23.12 11.27
N LYS A 259 9.95 -22.95 12.39
CA LYS A 259 9.56 -21.65 12.89
C LYS A 259 10.09 -21.39 14.29
N THR A 260 10.44 -20.15 14.59
CA THR A 260 10.89 -19.73 15.91
C THR A 260 9.84 -18.77 16.49
N PRO A 261 9.16 -19.13 17.59
CA PRO A 261 8.23 -18.23 18.26
C PRO A 261 8.98 -17.14 19.03
N TYR A 262 8.46 -15.92 18.97
CA TYR A 262 8.92 -14.78 19.76
C TYR A 262 7.73 -14.13 20.45
N LEU A 263 7.91 -13.72 21.70
CA LEU A 263 6.96 -12.88 22.41
C LEU A 263 7.21 -11.42 22.05
N ILE A 264 6.19 -10.73 21.56
CA ILE A 264 6.32 -9.39 20.98
C ILE A 264 5.19 -8.52 21.50
N ARG A 265 5.49 -7.24 21.77
CA ARG A 265 4.46 -6.26 22.14
C ARG A 265 3.55 -5.98 20.97
N LYS A 266 2.23 -6.03 21.17
CA LYS A 266 1.20 -5.71 20.16
C LYS A 266 1.33 -4.29 19.62
N ARG A 267 1.85 -3.36 20.43
CA ARG A 267 2.08 -1.98 20.02
C ARG A 267 3.11 -1.92 18.90
N VAL A 268 2.70 -1.38 17.76
CA VAL A 268 3.60 -1.05 16.66
C VAL A 268 4.44 0.16 17.05
N ALA A 269 5.76 0.00 17.03
CA ALA A 269 6.70 1.09 17.28
C ALA A 269 6.84 1.97 16.02
N LEU A 270 6.92 1.35 14.83
CA LEU A 270 7.02 2.02 13.53
C LEU A 270 6.31 1.20 12.44
N THR A 271 5.74 1.90 11.46
CA THR A 271 5.15 1.35 10.22
C THR A 271 5.83 1.98 9.01
#